data_AF-A0A917XS02-F1
#
_entry.id   AF-A0A917XS02-F1
#
_cell.length_a   1.000
_cell.length_b   1.000
_cell.length_c   1.000
_cell.angle_alpha   90.00
_cell.angle_beta   90.00
_cell.angle_gamma   90.00
#
_symmetry.space_group_name_H-M   'P 1'
#
loop_
_entity.id
_entity.type
_entity.pdbx_description
1 polymer ?
#
loop_
_entity_poly.entity_id
_entity_poly.type
_entity_poly.pdbx_seq_one_letter_code
_entity_poly.pdbx_strand_id
1 'polypeptide(L)'
;MLDFNAFTVGLIIVVCVIATVLTYRVLKEEEHKQKAYKESGQTIEDELQRSLEYETSSWSSNVPIMSWIYIVATVLSIIAFVIYMA
;
A
#
# COMPACT_ATOMS: atom_id res chain seq x y z
N MET A 1 -22.19 -24.40 10.05
CA MET A 1 -22.53 -23.12 9.38
C MET A 1 -22.09 -21.92 10.20
N LEU A 2 -22.33 -21.88 11.52
CA LEU A 2 -21.83 -20.81 12.40
C LEU A 2 -20.28 -20.76 12.49
N ASP A 3 -19.62 -21.93 12.54
CA ASP A 3 -18.16 -22.01 12.74
C ASP A 3 -17.34 -21.56 11.52
N PHE A 4 -17.84 -21.82 10.31
CA PHE A 4 -17.23 -21.33 9.07
C PHE A 4 -17.23 -19.80 9.03
N ASN A 5 -18.36 -19.17 9.37
CA ASN A 5 -18.47 -17.71 9.41
C ASN A 5 -17.57 -17.09 10.49
N ALA A 6 -17.47 -17.72 11.67
CA ALA A 6 -16.58 -17.26 12.73
C ALA A 6 -15.10 -17.32 12.32
N PHE A 7 -14.69 -18.39 11.62
CA PHE A 7 -13.35 -18.52 11.08
C PHE A 7 -13.04 -17.45 10.02
N THR A 8 -13.95 -17.21 9.07
CA THR A 8 -13.77 -16.20 8.01
C THR A 8 -13.67 -14.79 8.59
N VAL A 9 -14.51 -14.45 9.57
CA VAL A 9 -14.44 -13.16 10.28
C VAL A 9 -13.12 -13.01 11.03
N GLY A 10 -12.66 -14.08 11.70
CA GLY A 10 -11.35 -14.08 12.37
C GLY A 10 -10.19 -13.80 11.41
N LEU A 11 -10.20 -14.41 10.22
CA LEU A 11 -9.20 -14.18 9.18
C LEU A 11 -9.21 -12.71 8.72
N ILE A 12 -10.39 -12.15 8.44
CA ILE A 12 -10.53 -10.74 8.01
C ILE A 12 -9.93 -9.80 9.06
N ILE A 13 -10.22 -10.02 10.34
CA ILE A 13 -9.66 -9.21 11.44
C ILE A 13 -8.13 -9.28 11.43
N VAL A 14 -7.54 -10.46 11.29
CA VAL A 14 -6.08 -10.64 11.24
C VAL A 14 -5.48 -9.88 10.05
N VAL A 15 -6.08 -9.98 8.86
CA VAL A 15 -5.62 -9.25 7.66
C VAL A 15 -5.70 -7.74 7.88
N CYS A 16 -6.81 -7.23 8.44
CA CYS A 16 -6.97 -5.81 8.73
C CYS A 16 -5.94 -5.28 9.73
N VAL A 17 -5.64 -6.05 10.78
CA VAL A 17 -4.61 -5.69 11.76
C VAL A 17 -3.23 -5.63 11.11
N ILE A 18 -2.86 -6.65 10.33
CA ILE A 18 -1.58 -6.68 9.61
C ILE A 18 -1.47 -5.48 8.66
N ALA A 19 -2.50 -5.21 7.86
CA ALA A 19 -2.52 -4.08 6.93
C ALA A 19 -2.31 -2.75 7.68
N THR A 20 -3.02 -2.55 8.80
CA THR A 20 -2.90 -1.34 9.62
C THR A 20 -1.49 -1.14 10.17
N VAL A 21 -0.87 -2.21 10.68
CA VAL A 21 0.52 -2.16 11.18
C VAL A 21 1.49 -1.79 10.05
N LEU A 22 1.35 -2.41 8.88
CA LEU A 22 2.19 -2.10 7.73
C LEU A 22 2.03 -0.65 7.28
N THR A 23 0.78 -0.17 7.16
CA THR A 23 0.48 1.23 6.82
C THR A 23 1.09 2.19 7.82
N TYR A 24 0.97 1.91 9.13
CA TYR A 24 1.56 2.74 10.17
C TYR A 24 3.09 2.80 10.07
N ARG A 25 3.76 1.68 9.75
CA ARG A 25 5.21 1.66 9.56
C ARG A 25 5.66 2.50 8.38
N VAL A 26 4.97 2.43 7.24
CA VAL A 26 5.26 3.26 6.06
C VAL A 26 5.04 4.73 6.39
N LEU A 27 3.96 5.08 7.10
CA LEU A 27 3.70 6.45 7.52
C LEU A 27 4.83 7.00 8.40
N LYS A 28 5.33 6.19 9.35
CA LYS A 28 6.46 6.55 10.21
C LYS A 28 7.76 6.76 9.44
N GLU A 29 8.00 5.95 8.41
CA GLU A 29 9.16 6.10 7.54
C GLU A 29 9.11 7.43 6.77
N GLU A 30 7.96 7.78 6.20
CA GLU A 30 7.77 9.05 5.50
C GLU A 30 7.89 10.26 6.45
N GLU A 31 7.35 10.16 7.67
CA GLU A 31 7.55 11.18 8.71
C GLU A 31 9.04 11.41 9.02
N HIS A 32 9.82 10.33 9.08
CA HIS A 32 11.26 10.40 9.32
C HIS A 32 12.01 11.05 8.15
N LYS A 33 11.68 10.69 6.89
CA LYS A 33 12.26 11.33 5.70
C LYS A 33 12.00 12.83 5.71
N GLN A 34 10.77 13.25 6.02
CA GLN A 34 10.42 14.67 6.12
C GLN A 34 11.20 15.42 7.21
N LYS A 35 11.44 14.79 8.37
CA LYS A 35 12.29 15.38 9.42
C LYS A 35 13.74 15.54 8.96
N ALA A 36 14.28 14.52 8.31
CA ALA A 36 15.64 14.57 7.77
C ALA A 36 15.82 15.72 6.77
N TYR A 37 14.84 15.96 5.89
CA TYR A 37 14.86 17.08 4.94
C TYR A 37 14.87 18.45 5.64
N LYS A 38 14.09 18.59 6.73
CA LYS A 38 14.07 19.82 7.54
C LYS A 38 15.41 20.04 8.25
N GLU A 39 15.98 18.99 8.82
CA GLU A 39 17.27 19.04 9.52
C GLU A 39 18.44 19.34 8.57
N SER A 40 18.38 18.85 7.32
CA SER A 40 19.37 19.16 6.29
C SER A 40 19.25 20.56 5.68
N GLY A 41 18.22 21.33 6.05
CA GLY A 41 17.97 22.67 5.52
C GLY A 41 17.58 22.69 4.04
N GLN A 42 16.83 21.69 3.56
CA GLN A 42 16.35 21.67 2.17
C GLN A 42 15.57 22.95 1.83
N THR A 43 15.79 23.44 0.61
CA THR A 43 15.08 24.61 0.07
C THR A 43 13.76 24.22 -0.61
N ILE A 44 12.94 25.21 -0.95
CA ILE A 44 11.68 25.00 -1.68
C ILE A 44 11.98 24.49 -3.10
N GLU A 45 13.05 24.99 -3.72
CA GLU A 45 13.53 24.54 -5.03
C GLU A 45 13.93 23.06 -5.02
N ASP A 46 14.58 22.57 -3.95
CA ASP A 46 14.92 21.15 -3.80
C ASP A 46 13.68 20.26 -3.72
N GLU A 47 12.64 20.73 -3.02
CA GLU A 47 11.37 20.02 -2.91
C GLU A 47 10.62 19.97 -4.25
N LEU A 48 10.61 21.08 -4.99
CA LEU A 48 10.01 21.15 -6.32
C LEU A 48 10.73 20.23 -7.31
N GLN A 49 12.06 20.22 -7.31
CA GLN A 49 12.84 19.34 -8.17
C GLN A 49 12.55 17.86 -7.88
N ARG A 50 12.47 17.48 -6.60
CA ARG A 50 12.10 16.11 -6.20
C ARG A 50 10.71 15.72 -6.65
N SER A 51 9.74 16.63 -6.59
CA SER A 51 8.37 16.37 -7.07
C SER A 51 8.36 16.07 -8.56
N LEU A 52 9.06 16.88 -9.36
CA LEU A 52 9.15 16.70 -10.81
C LEU A 52 9.87 15.40 -11.20
N GLU A 53 10.94 15.07 -10.49
CA GLU A 53 11.65 13.82 -10.70
C GLU A 53 10.77 12.61 -10.36
N TYR A 54 10.05 12.67 -9.24
CA TYR A 54 9.09 11.63 -8.87
C TYR A 54 7.97 11.48 -9.90
N GLU A 55 7.39 12.58 -10.40
CA GLU A 55 6.35 12.53 -11.43
C GLU A 55 6.86 11.87 -12.70
N THR A 56 8.08 12.23 -13.13
CA THR A 56 8.70 11.68 -14.35
C THR A 56 9.03 10.20 -14.18
N SER A 57 9.62 9.80 -13.05
CA SER A 57 10.02 8.42 -12.80
C SER A 57 8.84 7.51 -12.42
N SER A 58 7.77 8.07 -11.86
CA SER A 58 6.58 7.32 -11.39
C SER A 58 5.93 6.53 -12.51
N TRP A 59 5.91 7.08 -13.74
CA TRP A 59 5.32 6.41 -14.88
C TRP A 59 6.02 5.09 -15.24
N SER A 60 7.34 5.02 -15.09
CA SER A 60 8.12 3.81 -15.40
C SER A 60 8.30 2.86 -14.21
N SER A 61 8.09 3.33 -12.98
CA SER A 61 8.35 2.56 -11.76
C SER A 61 7.08 2.26 -10.95
N ASN A 62 6.34 3.29 -10.54
CA ASN A 62 5.18 3.14 -9.66
C ASN A 62 3.93 2.66 -10.38
N VAL A 63 3.65 3.17 -11.59
CA VAL A 63 2.46 2.79 -12.35
C VAL A 63 2.45 1.29 -12.69
N PRO A 64 3.55 0.66 -13.15
CA PRO A 64 3.58 -0.78 -13.38
C PRO A 64 3.37 -1.62 -12.12
N ILE A 65 3.98 -1.21 -11.00
CA ILE A 65 3.84 -1.92 -9.72
C ILE A 65 2.39 -1.84 -9.21
N MET A 66 1.80 -0.64 -9.22
CA MET A 66 0.38 -0.44 -8.90
C MET A 66 -0.51 -1.30 -9.81
N SER A 67 -0.23 -1.33 -11.11
CA SER A 67 -0.98 -2.14 -12.07
C SER A 67 -0.93 -3.63 -11.71
N TRP A 68 0.25 -4.14 -11.36
CA TRP A 68 0.40 -5.53 -10.92
C TRP A 68 -0.37 -5.84 -9.64
N ILE A 69 -0.34 -4.95 -8.64
CA ILE A 69 -1.10 -5.12 -7.39
C ILE A 69 -2.60 -5.23 -7.71
N TYR A 70 -3.13 -4.34 -8.55
CA TYR A 70 -4.54 -4.37 -8.92
C TYR A 70 -4.92 -5.61 -9.72
N ILE A 71 -4.08 -6.02 -10.69
CA ILE A 71 -4.33 -7.24 -11.48
C ILE A 71 -4.37 -8.46 -10.56
N VAL A 72 -3.36 -8.64 -9.71
CA VAL A 72 -3.27 -9.78 -8.79
C VAL A 72 -4.44 -9.78 -7.80
N ALA A 73 -4.74 -8.65 -7.18
CA ALA A 73 -5.86 -8.54 -6.24
C ALA A 73 -7.20 -8.86 -6.91
N THR A 74 -7.42 -8.39 -8.14
CA THR A 74 -8.63 -8.66 -8.92
C THR A 74 -8.76 -10.15 -9.23
N VAL A 75 -7.69 -10.77 -9.73
CA VAL A 75 -7.68 -12.20 -10.08
C VAL A 75 -7.94 -13.06 -8.83
N LEU A 76 -7.26 -12.79 -7.72
CA LEU A 76 -7.48 -13.52 -6.46
C LEU A 76 -8.91 -13.34 -5.93
N SER A 77 -9.48 -12.14 -6.06
CA SER A 77 -10.86 -11.88 -5.66
C SER A 77 -11.87 -12.67 -6.51
N ILE A 78 -11.65 -12.74 -7.83
CA ILE A 78 -12.49 -13.56 -8.73
C ILE A 78 -12.38 -15.04 -8.36
N ILE A 79 -11.16 -15.56 -8.13
CA ILE A 79 -10.95 -16.95 -7.72
C ILE A 79 -11.68 -17.25 -6.41
N ALA A 80 -11.51 -16.40 -5.39
CA ALA A 80 -12.18 -16.56 -4.10
C ALA A 80 -13.71 -16.53 -4.25
N PHE A 81 -14.24 -15.65 -5.11
CA PHE A 81 -15.66 -15.57 -5.40
C PHE A 81 -16.19 -16.84 -6.08
N VAL A 82 -15.48 -17.36 -7.09
CA VAL A 82 -15.85 -18.62 -7.75
C VAL A 82 -15.83 -19.79 -6.76
N ILE A 83 -14.81 -19.89 -5.91
CA ILE A 83 -14.72 -20.93 -4.86
C ILE A 83 -15.88 -20.81 -3.87
N TYR A 84 -16.29 -19.59 -3.50
CA TYR A 84 -17.40 -19.37 -2.58
C TYR A 84 -18.76 -19.77 -3.19
N MET A 85 -18.94 -19.57 -4.50
CA MET A 85 -20.20 -19.87 -5.21
C MET A 85 -20.32 -21.32 -5.67
N ALA A 86 -19.22 -22.06 -5.77
CA ALA A 86 -19.16 -23.47 -6.18
C ALA A 86 -19.43 -24.42 -5.02
#